data_AF-A0A6N8F7E9-F1
#
_entry.id   AF-A0A6N8F7E9-F1
#
_cell.length_a   1.000
_cell.length_b   1.000
_cell.length_c   1.000
_cell.angle_alpha   90.00
_cell.angle_beta   90.00
_cell.angle_gamma   90.00
#
_symmetry.space_group_name_H-M   'P 1'
#
loop_
_entity.id
_entity.type
_entity.pdbx_description
1 polymer ?
#
loop_
_entity_poly.entity_id
_entity_poly.type
_entity_poly.pdbx_seq_one_letter_code
_entity_poly.pdbx_strand_id
1 'polypeptide(L)'
;MVSRFDFIGNVPFSVYMEYAGEDTSRGTNYRLGNSSLSAGIDLPVILKKLSFNYEYSQWQNGWYVHHVYTDGIQNDGSLLGHFAAELRKRTSNIAGHGIGATHHNATLGWQLNPRNRVEVNYNQTKMTAYLP
;
A
#
# COMPACT_ATOMS: atom_id res chain seq x y z
N MET A 1 -3.74 -4.78 -10.43
CA MET A 1 -4.58 -6.00 -10.31
C MET A 1 -4.14 -6.72 -9.06
N VAL A 2 -5.08 -7.09 -8.18
CA VAL A 2 -4.79 -7.80 -6.94
C VAL A 2 -4.96 -9.31 -7.15
N SER A 3 -3.97 -10.09 -6.71
CA SER A 3 -4.09 -11.54 -6.57
C SER A 3 -4.43 -11.85 -5.12
N ARG A 4 -5.46 -12.67 -4.87
CA ARG A 4 -5.87 -13.08 -3.53
C ARG A 4 -6.05 -14.59 -3.48
N PHE A 5 -5.53 -15.19 -2.41
CA PHE A 5 -5.63 -16.62 -2.13
C PHE A 5 -6.24 -16.80 -0.74
N ASP A 6 -7.33 -17.56 -0.68
CA ASP A 6 -8.07 -17.82 0.55
C ASP A 6 -7.80 -19.24 1.05
N PHE A 7 -7.50 -19.38 2.34
CA PHE A 7 -7.20 -20.64 2.99
C PHE A 7 -8.28 -20.94 4.03
N ILE A 8 -9.06 -22.00 3.78
CA ILE A 8 -10.16 -22.43 4.63
C ILE A 8 -9.66 -23.59 5.51
N GLY A 9 -8.91 -23.26 6.56
CA GLY A 9 -8.41 -24.20 7.57
C GLY A 9 -9.04 -23.96 8.95
N ASN A 10 -8.45 -24.56 9.99
CA ASN A 10 -8.89 -24.34 11.39
C ASN A 10 -8.86 -22.86 11.80
N VAL A 11 -7.92 -22.10 11.24
CA VAL A 11 -7.90 -20.64 11.29
C VAL A 11 -7.95 -20.16 9.84
N PRO A 12 -9.07 -19.59 9.39
CA PRO A 12 -9.16 -19.07 8.03
C PRO A 12 -8.29 -17.84 7.89
N PHE A 13 -7.55 -17.73 6.78
CA PHE A 13 -6.79 -16.55 6.45
C PHE A 13 -6.72 -16.35 4.94
N SER A 14 -6.43 -15.13 4.50
CA SER A 14 -6.23 -14.76 3.11
C SER A 14 -4.87 -14.10 2.95
N VAL A 15 -4.17 -14.40 1.87
CA VAL A 15 -2.98 -13.64 1.46
C VAL A 15 -3.30 -12.95 0.16
N TYR A 16 -2.95 -11.67 0.05
CA TYR A 16 -3.17 -10.90 -1.14
C TYR A 16 -1.95 -10.07 -1.50
N MET A 17 -1.77 -9.84 -2.80
CA MET A 17 -0.68 -9.01 -3.30
C MET A 17 -1.08 -8.29 -4.59
N GLU A 18 -0.52 -7.11 -4.77
CA GLU A 18 -0.60 -6.32 -5.96
C GLU A 18 0.81 -5.85 -6.34
N TYR A 19 1.20 -6.10 -7.58
CA TYR A 19 2.45 -5.62 -8.14
C TYR A 19 2.13 -4.81 -9.39
N ALA A 20 2.61 -3.57 -9.44
CA ALA A 20 2.34 -2.62 -10.49
C ALA A 20 3.63 -1.93 -10.95
N GLY A 21 3.68 -1.49 -12.20
CA GLY A 21 4.82 -0.84 -12.85
C GLY A 21 4.35 0.38 -13.65
N GLU A 22 5.02 1.52 -13.55
CA GLU A 22 4.71 2.72 -14.35
C GLU A 22 5.47 2.70 -15.69
N ASP A 23 6.75 2.33 -15.68
CA ASP A 23 7.61 2.29 -16.87
C ASP A 23 8.00 0.85 -17.25
N THR A 24 8.33 0.62 -18.53
CA THR A 24 9.14 -0.56 -18.92
C THR A 24 10.62 -0.22 -18.82
N SER A 25 11.37 -0.91 -17.98
CA SER A 25 12.82 -0.76 -17.88
C SER A 25 13.51 -1.22 -19.17
N ARG A 26 14.23 -0.28 -19.82
CA ARG A 26 15.20 -0.53 -20.90
C ARG A 26 14.65 -1.17 -22.18
N GLY A 27 13.41 -0.86 -22.58
CA GLY A 27 12.85 -1.34 -23.85
C GLY A 27 12.60 -2.86 -23.89
N THR A 28 12.45 -3.50 -22.72
CA THR A 28 12.11 -4.92 -22.61
C THR A 28 10.79 -5.11 -21.86
N ASN A 29 9.84 -5.82 -22.47
CA ASN A 29 8.45 -5.98 -22.01
C ASN A 29 8.26 -6.75 -20.69
N TYR A 30 9.32 -7.21 -20.03
CA TYR A 30 9.25 -8.07 -18.84
C TYR A 30 9.86 -7.46 -17.58
N ARG A 31 10.44 -6.25 -17.65
CA ARG A 31 11.00 -5.55 -16.49
C ARG A 31 10.22 -4.27 -16.26
N LEU A 32 9.43 -4.23 -15.20
CA LEU A 32 8.79 -3.00 -14.74
C LEU A 32 9.87 -2.09 -14.14
N GLY A 33 10.08 -0.92 -14.75
CA GLY A 33 10.79 0.20 -14.13
C GLY A 33 9.80 0.99 -13.29
N ASN A 34 10.25 1.52 -12.15
CA ASN A 34 9.42 2.29 -11.23
C ASN A 34 8.17 1.49 -10.81
N SER A 35 8.36 0.58 -9.84
CA SER A 35 7.34 -0.37 -9.41
C SER A 35 6.71 -0.03 -8.05
N SER A 36 5.46 -0.45 -7.88
CA SER A 36 4.74 -0.51 -6.61
C SER A 36 4.43 -1.94 -6.25
N LEU A 37 4.62 -2.29 -4.98
CA LEU A 37 4.25 -3.56 -4.40
C LEU A 37 3.34 -3.29 -3.20
N SER A 38 2.20 -3.94 -3.14
CA SER A 38 1.41 -4.07 -1.92
C SER A 38 1.17 -5.54 -1.65
N ALA A 39 1.31 -5.97 -0.40
CA ALA A 39 1.03 -7.33 0.00
C ALA A 39 0.51 -7.35 1.43
N GLY A 40 -0.45 -8.22 1.70
CA GLY A 40 -1.05 -8.32 3.01
C GLY A 40 -1.58 -9.69 3.34
N ILE A 41 -1.87 -9.86 4.62
CA ILE A 41 -2.51 -11.03 5.20
C ILE A 41 -3.74 -10.58 5.99
N ASP A 42 -4.83 -11.29 5.79
CA ASP A 42 -6.10 -11.06 6.48
C ASP A 42 -6.51 -12.32 7.24
N LEU A 43 -6.69 -12.19 8.55
CA LEU A 43 -7.20 -13.22 9.44
C LEU A 43 -8.55 -12.74 9.99
N PRO A 44 -9.67 -13.07 9.34
CA PRO A 44 -10.97 -12.52 9.69
C PRO A 44 -11.48 -12.99 11.06
N VAL A 45 -11.09 -14.19 11.51
CA VAL A 45 -11.48 -14.75 12.81
C VAL A 45 -10.32 -15.54 13.43
N ILE A 46 -9.70 -14.97 14.45
CA ILE A 46 -8.73 -15.59 15.34
C ILE A 46 -9.39 -15.76 16.72
N LEU A 47 -9.22 -16.93 17.36
CA LEU A 47 -9.76 -17.21 18.69
C LEU A 47 -11.26 -16.87 18.84
N LYS A 48 -12.05 -17.03 17.75
CA LYS A 48 -13.50 -16.77 17.65
C LYS A 48 -13.95 -15.31 17.77
N LYS A 49 -13.08 -14.38 18.18
CA LYS A 49 -13.47 -12.99 18.50
C LYS A 49 -12.50 -11.93 18.01
N LEU A 50 -11.31 -12.30 17.57
CA LEU A 50 -10.31 -11.35 17.08
C LEU A 50 -10.30 -11.36 15.56
N SER A 51 -10.03 -10.22 14.94
CA SER A 51 -9.64 -10.14 13.54
C SER A 51 -8.30 -9.43 13.45
N PHE A 52 -7.47 -9.84 12.51
CA PHE A 52 -6.18 -9.19 12.30
C PHE A 52 -5.93 -9.02 10.81
N ASN A 53 -5.58 -7.81 10.40
CA ASN A 53 -5.12 -7.52 9.07
C ASN A 53 -3.76 -6.83 9.16
N TYR A 54 -2.86 -7.20 8.27
CA TYR A 54 -1.60 -6.51 8.08
C TYR A 54 -1.32 -6.33 6.59
N GLU A 55 -0.96 -5.12 6.21
CA GLU A 55 -0.62 -4.75 4.85
C GLU A 55 0.71 -3.99 4.83
N TYR A 56 1.57 -4.40 3.90
CA TYR A 56 2.81 -3.73 3.57
C TYR A 56 2.72 -3.19 2.15
N SER A 57 3.03 -1.91 1.98
CA SER A 57 3.09 -1.27 0.69
C SER A 57 4.43 -0.58 0.48
N GLN A 58 4.99 -0.70 -0.72
CA GLN A 58 6.24 -0.08 -1.13
C GLN A 58 6.05 0.55 -2.50
N TRP A 59 6.55 1.76 -2.65
CA TRP A 59 6.63 2.46 -3.93
C TRP A 59 8.07 2.85 -4.20
N GLN A 60 8.56 2.54 -5.39
CA GLN A 60 9.86 3.01 -5.85
C GLN A 60 9.85 4.51 -6.18
N ASN A 61 11.04 5.04 -6.42
CA ASN A 61 11.21 6.43 -6.82
C ASN A 61 10.59 6.65 -8.20
N GLY A 62 9.82 7.73 -8.34
CA GLY A 62 9.12 8.08 -9.57
C GLY A 62 7.66 7.66 -9.66
N TRP A 63 7.15 6.75 -8.80
CA TRP A 63 5.82 6.09 -8.95
C TRP A 63 4.61 7.04 -9.07
N TYR A 64 4.78 8.27 -8.58
CA TYR A 64 3.74 9.31 -8.59
C TYR A 64 4.15 10.53 -9.41
N VAL A 65 5.27 10.47 -10.14
CA VAL A 65 5.86 11.59 -10.88
C VAL A 65 5.89 11.26 -12.36
N HIS A 66 5.24 12.11 -13.15
CA HIS A 66 5.24 12.01 -14.59
C HIS A 66 5.92 13.25 -15.20
N HIS A 67 6.70 13.05 -16.27
CA HIS A 67 7.48 14.15 -16.87
C HIS A 67 6.67 15.07 -17.79
N VAL A 68 5.51 14.61 -18.29
CA VAL A 68 4.58 15.43 -19.11
C VAL A 68 3.49 16.08 -18.25
N TYR A 69 3.07 15.41 -17.18
CA TYR A 69 2.05 15.89 -16.25
C TYR A 69 2.76 16.28 -14.97
N THR A 70 3.18 17.53 -14.89
CA THR A 70 4.01 18.07 -13.79
C THR A 70 3.31 17.99 -12.43
N ASP A 71 1.99 17.85 -12.43
CA ASP A 71 1.17 17.68 -11.24
C ASP A 71 1.19 16.23 -10.70
N GLY A 72 1.70 15.25 -11.48
CA GLY A 72 1.72 13.84 -11.11
C GLY A 72 0.34 13.16 -11.17
N ILE A 73 0.22 11.96 -10.58
CA ILE A 73 -1.04 11.19 -10.52
C ILE A 73 -1.95 11.76 -9.42
N GLN A 74 -2.55 12.92 -9.67
CA GLN A 74 -3.46 13.60 -8.74
C GLN A 74 -4.66 14.25 -9.44
N ASN A 75 -5.72 14.49 -8.68
CA ASN A 75 -6.89 15.27 -9.09
C ASN A 75 -7.18 16.32 -8.00
N ASP A 76 -7.13 17.61 -8.37
CA ASP A 76 -7.39 18.74 -7.47
C ASP A 76 -6.60 18.68 -6.14
N GLY A 77 -5.32 18.30 -6.22
CA GLY A 77 -4.43 18.15 -5.06
C GLY A 77 -4.63 16.88 -4.22
N SER A 78 -5.52 15.97 -4.65
CA SER A 78 -5.68 14.63 -4.09
C SER A 78 -4.97 13.58 -4.95
N LEU A 79 -4.00 12.88 -4.39
CA LEU A 79 -3.32 11.73 -4.99
C LEU A 79 -4.33 10.62 -5.30
N LEU A 80 -4.25 10.10 -6.52
CA LEU A 80 -5.02 8.94 -6.95
C LEU A 80 -4.19 7.67 -6.75
N GLY A 81 -4.81 6.61 -6.24
CA GLY A 81 -4.15 5.32 -5.98
C GLY A 81 -4.20 4.92 -4.51
N HIS A 82 -3.07 4.46 -3.96
CA HIS A 82 -3.04 3.97 -2.57
C HIS A 82 -3.17 5.12 -1.56
N PHE A 83 -4.11 5.00 -0.60
CA PHE A 83 -4.43 6.07 0.37
C PHE A 83 -3.21 6.60 1.13
N ALA A 84 -2.31 5.71 1.58
CA ALA A 84 -1.10 6.10 2.30
C ALA A 84 -0.07 6.89 1.47
N ALA A 85 -0.27 7.01 0.15
CA ALA A 85 0.55 7.91 -0.66
C ALA A 85 0.34 9.38 -0.30
N GLU A 86 -0.85 9.75 0.17
CA GLU A 86 -1.18 11.09 0.70
C GLU A 86 -0.41 11.44 1.98
N LEU A 87 0.02 10.41 2.73
CA LEU A 87 0.83 10.58 3.94
C LEU A 87 2.31 10.87 3.61
N ARG A 88 2.70 10.84 2.34
CA ARG A 88 4.01 11.33 1.90
C ARG A 88 4.01 12.86 1.97
N LYS A 89 5.18 13.50 2.11
CA LYS A 89 5.29 14.96 2.12
C LYS A 89 4.71 15.49 0.81
N ARG A 90 3.49 16.07 0.85
CA ARG A 90 2.88 16.74 -0.30
C ARG A 90 3.85 17.71 -0.96
N THR A 91 4.64 18.42 -0.16
CA THR A 91 5.67 19.37 -0.61
C THR A 91 6.79 18.74 -1.45
N SER A 92 7.10 17.45 -1.24
CA SER A 92 8.16 16.76 -1.98
C SER A 92 7.63 16.05 -3.24
N ASN A 93 6.38 15.60 -3.23
CA ASN A 93 5.73 14.99 -4.38
C ASN A 93 5.19 16.02 -5.39
N ILE A 94 4.59 17.12 -4.92
CA ILE A 94 4.14 18.24 -5.77
C ILE A 94 5.33 18.97 -6.43
N ALA A 95 6.50 18.95 -5.78
CA ALA A 95 7.72 19.48 -6.36
C ALA A 95 8.44 18.49 -7.30
N GLY A 96 7.83 17.34 -7.62
CA GLY A 96 8.35 16.40 -8.63
C GLY A 96 9.55 15.55 -8.18
N HIS A 97 9.87 15.47 -6.89
CA HIS A 97 11.07 14.74 -6.42
C HIS A 97 10.90 13.21 -6.41
N GLY A 98 9.70 12.68 -6.64
CA GLY A 98 9.50 11.24 -6.86
C GLY A 98 10.06 10.36 -5.77
N ILE A 99 9.87 10.72 -4.49
CA ILE A 99 10.50 10.03 -3.37
C ILE A 99 9.76 8.73 -3.07
N GLY A 100 10.47 7.60 -3.14
CA GLY A 100 10.02 6.27 -2.73
C GLY A 100 9.58 6.21 -1.26
N ALA A 101 8.72 5.27 -0.92
CA ALA A 101 8.26 5.11 0.46
C ALA A 101 7.80 3.68 0.72
N THR A 102 7.79 3.37 2.00
CA THR A 102 7.24 2.14 2.57
C THR A 102 6.13 2.52 3.54
N HIS A 103 5.07 1.72 3.55
CA HIS A 103 3.93 1.90 4.44
C HIS A 103 3.56 0.57 5.08
N HIS A 104 3.26 0.62 6.36
CA HIS A 104 2.77 -0.48 7.16
C HIS A 104 1.40 -0.09 7.71
N ASN A 105 0.39 -0.91 7.45
CA ASN A 105 -0.91 -0.84 8.10
C ASN A 105 -1.13 -2.13 8.87
N ALA A 106 -1.52 -2.03 10.15
CA ALA A 106 -1.96 -3.17 10.93
C ALA A 106 -3.27 -2.83 11.63
N THR A 107 -4.26 -3.71 11.52
CA THR A 107 -5.57 -3.54 12.14
C THR A 107 -5.88 -4.75 13.00
N LEU A 108 -6.10 -4.52 14.29
CA LEU A 108 -6.59 -5.54 15.23
C LEU A 108 -8.03 -5.22 15.61
N GLY A 109 -8.95 -6.11 15.26
CA GLY A 109 -10.33 -6.08 15.72
C GLY A 109 -10.55 -7.00 16.91
N TRP A 110 -11.32 -6.57 17.88
CA TRP A 110 -11.81 -7.40 18.97
C TRP A 110 -13.32 -7.27 19.12
N GLN A 111 -14.03 -8.34 18.80
CA GLN A 111 -15.47 -8.49 19.02
C GLN A 111 -15.73 -8.79 20.50
N LEU A 112 -16.31 -7.83 21.23
CA LEU A 112 -16.68 -8.01 22.63
C LEU A 112 -17.99 -8.82 22.74
N ASN A 113 -18.96 -8.47 21.91
CA ASN A 113 -20.25 -9.14 21.74
C ASN A 113 -20.75 -8.91 20.30
N PRO A 114 -21.82 -9.57 19.80
CA PRO A 114 -22.24 -9.43 18.40
C PRO A 114 -22.57 -8.00 17.91
N ARG A 115 -22.72 -7.02 18.81
CA ARG A 115 -23.02 -5.62 18.48
C ARG A 115 -21.84 -4.67 18.67
N ASN A 116 -20.86 -5.05 19.51
CA ASN A 116 -19.76 -4.18 19.90
C ASN A 116 -18.41 -4.76 19.49
N ARG A 117 -17.63 -3.97 18.76
CA ARG A 117 -16.26 -4.28 18.34
C ARG A 117 -15.34 -3.11 18.66
N VAL A 118 -14.15 -3.43 19.18
CA VAL A 118 -13.04 -2.49 19.34
C VAL A 118 -12.09 -2.70 18.17
N GLU A 119 -11.59 -1.62 17.57
CA GLU A 119 -10.57 -1.69 16.54
C GLU A 119 -9.38 -0.83 16.93
N VAL A 120 -8.19 -1.42 16.81
CA VAL A 120 -6.92 -0.72 16.97
C VAL A 120 -6.23 -0.73 15.62
N ASN A 121 -5.96 0.45 15.10
CA ASN A 121 -5.29 0.62 13.82
C ASN A 121 -3.93 1.30 14.02
N TYR A 122 -2.91 0.73 13.41
CA TYR A 122 -1.54 1.24 13.38
C TYR A 122 -1.15 1.55 11.94
N ASN A 123 -0.70 2.77 11.69
CA ASN A 123 -0.18 3.23 10.41
C ASN A 123 1.22 3.80 10.58
N GLN A 124 2.16 3.36 9.74
CA GLN A 124 3.47 3.96 9.67
C GLN A 124 3.92 4.11 8.23
N THR A 125 4.27 5.33 7.83
CA THR A 125 4.88 5.62 6.53
C THR A 125 6.31 6.08 6.72
N LYS A 126 7.26 5.45 6.04
CA LYS A 126 8.66 5.85 6.02
C LYS A 126 9.10 6.11 4.59
N MET A 127 9.65 7.30 4.35
CA MET A 127 10.22 7.68 3.06
C MET A 127 11.58 7.00 2.88
N THR A 128 11.85 6.53 1.67
CA THR A 128 13.18 6.10 1.27
C THR A 128 14.02 7.35 1.04
N ALA A 129 15.19 7.46 1.69
CA ALA A 129 16.04 8.63 1.57
C ALA A 129 16.38 8.91 0.09
N TYR A 130 16.32 10.18 -0.30
CA TYR A 130 16.82 10.65 -1.58
C TYR A 130 18.35 10.47 -1.56
N LEU A 131 18.88 9.51 -2.32
CA LEU A 131 20.31 9.49 -2.60
C LEU A 131 20.53 10.47 -3.76
N PRO A 132 21.33 11.54 -3.57
CA PRO A 132 21.64 12.50 -4.63
C PRO A 132 22.42 11.86 -5.78
#